data_AF-A0A8H7EPC3-F1
#
_entry.id   AF-A0A8H7EPC3-F1
#
_cell.length_a   1.000
_cell.length_b   1.000
_cell.length_c   1.000
_cell.angle_alpha   90.00
_cell.angle_beta   90.00
_cell.angle_gamma   90.00
#
_symmetry.space_group_name_H-M   'P 1'
#
loop_
_entity.id
_entity.type
_entity.pdbx_description
1 polymer ?
#
loop_
_entity_poly.entity_id
_entity_poly.type
_entity_poly.pdbx_seq_one_letter_code
_entity_poly.pdbx_strand_id
1 'polypeptide(L)'
;MAFDATIYQNAAEVITLAILNILCSILAGLQVANGKRWHKTLGELAVQYHYTFSLKPIENAISVEIASTVLLGISAISFAYLSYVVVREFGWVIYKKIGADVAMQRMYRTFQFFVLALKIDTFLEFLISGFYVLQVIVDSLESFEWIKEWDTWIELVVTVMVLPMLYFGRMATTAILGFLCMRNFNQGLAPHVQRGSKKKKHTDHLALSKHTSNSSWKIDDDEDD
;
A
#
# COMPACT_ATOMS: atom_id res chain seq x y z
N MET A 1 4.32 -3.85 -1.25
CA MET A 1 3.90 -2.62 -0.54
C MET A 1 4.86 -2.27 0.60
N ALA A 2 5.08 -3.13 1.59
CA ALA A 2 5.91 -2.77 2.76
C ALA A 2 7.33 -2.28 2.40
N PHE A 3 8.04 -3.00 1.52
CA PHE A 3 9.38 -2.60 1.06
C PHE A 3 9.40 -1.27 0.29
N ASP A 4 8.38 -1.07 -0.56
CA ASP A 4 8.13 0.17 -1.32
C ASP A 4 7.94 1.35 -0.36
N ALA A 5 7.11 1.15 0.68
CA ALA A 5 6.83 2.16 1.70
C ALA A 5 8.11 2.60 2.44
N THR A 6 9.01 1.67 2.76
CA THR A 6 10.26 1.96 3.47
C THR A 6 11.27 2.69 2.58
N ILE A 7 11.47 2.24 1.34
CA ILE A 7 12.44 2.86 0.41
C ILE A 7 12.01 4.28 0.04
N TYR A 8 10.74 4.46 -0.30
CA TYR A 8 10.23 5.76 -0.73
C TYR A 8 9.81 6.66 0.43
N GLN A 9 10.00 6.22 1.69
CA GLN A 9 9.64 6.97 2.91
C GLN A 9 8.17 7.43 2.88
N ASN A 10 7.31 6.57 2.36
CA ASN A 10 5.90 6.85 2.16
C ASN A 10 5.11 6.59 3.46
N ALA A 11 4.96 7.64 4.29
CA ALA A 11 4.23 7.54 5.55
C ALA A 11 2.76 7.13 5.38
N ALA A 12 2.10 7.49 4.27
CA ALA A 12 0.72 7.11 4.02
C ALA A 12 0.59 5.57 3.82
N GLU A 13 1.54 4.95 3.10
CA GLU A 13 1.56 3.49 2.89
C GLU A 13 1.80 2.72 4.19
N VAL A 14 2.65 3.23 5.09
CA VAL A 14 2.86 2.62 6.41
C VAL A 14 1.59 2.71 7.27
N ILE A 15 0.92 3.87 7.29
CA ILE A 15 -0.34 4.05 8.06
C ILE A 15 -1.41 3.10 7.55
N THR A 16 -1.57 2.98 6.23
CA THR A 16 -2.61 2.11 5.70
C THR A 16 -2.31 0.63 5.94
N LEU A 17 -1.04 0.20 5.87
CA LEU A 17 -0.66 -1.16 6.26
C LEU A 17 -0.99 -1.43 7.74
N ALA A 18 -0.85 -0.44 8.62
CA ALA A 18 -1.21 -0.57 10.03
C ALA A 18 -2.72 -0.71 10.24
N ILE A 19 -3.52 0.12 9.55
CA ILE A 19 -4.98 0.02 9.58
C ILE A 19 -5.43 -1.33 9.02
N LEU A 20 -4.84 -1.78 7.91
CA LEU A 20 -5.16 -3.06 7.30
C LEU A 20 -4.88 -4.23 8.26
N ASN A 21 -3.75 -4.22 8.96
CA ASN A 21 -3.42 -5.28 9.92
C ASN A 21 -4.41 -5.33 11.10
N ILE A 22 -4.89 -4.17 11.57
CA ILE A 22 -5.95 -4.08 12.58
C ILE A 22 -7.27 -4.65 12.03
N LEU A 23 -7.67 -4.27 10.81
CA LEU A 23 -8.86 -4.79 10.16
C LEU A 23 -8.79 -6.30 9.98
N CYS A 24 -7.65 -6.84 9.54
CA CYS A 24 -7.43 -8.29 9.43
C CYS A 24 -7.60 -9.00 10.79
N SER A 25 -7.10 -8.41 11.88
CA SER A 25 -7.31 -8.97 13.22
C SER A 25 -8.79 -8.98 13.63
N ILE A 26 -9.57 -7.97 13.25
CA ILE A 26 -11.02 -7.91 13.53
C ILE A 26 -11.75 -8.99 12.71
N LEU A 27 -11.42 -9.11 11.42
CA LEU A 27 -12.01 -10.12 10.53
C LEU A 27 -11.70 -11.55 11.01
N ALA A 28 -10.49 -11.81 11.50
CA ALA A 28 -10.13 -13.10 12.10
C ALA A 28 -10.97 -13.40 13.36
N GLY A 29 -11.23 -12.38 14.20
CA GLY A 29 -12.14 -12.52 15.33
C GLY A 29 -13.58 -12.85 14.90
N LEU A 30 -14.05 -12.19 13.83
CA LEU A 30 -15.38 -12.45 13.26
C LEU A 30 -15.49 -13.88 12.70
N GLN A 31 -14.44 -14.39 12.06
CA GLN A 31 -14.38 -15.76 11.55
C GLN A 31 -14.62 -16.78 12.66
N VAL A 32 -13.92 -16.66 13.79
CA VAL A 32 -14.10 -17.55 14.95
C VAL A 32 -15.52 -17.47 15.52
N ALA A 33 -16.10 -16.26 15.58
CA ALA A 33 -17.47 -16.08 16.06
C ALA A 33 -18.50 -16.78 15.15
N ASN A 34 -18.31 -16.68 13.83
CA ASN A 34 -19.13 -17.35 12.85
C ASN A 34 -18.97 -18.89 12.94
N GLY A 35 -17.74 -19.39 13.03
CA GLY A 35 -17.46 -20.83 13.17
C GLY A 35 -18.16 -21.44 14.39
N LYS A 36 -18.08 -20.77 15.55
CA LYS A 36 -18.78 -21.19 16.78
C LYS A 36 -20.29 -21.16 16.65
N ARG A 37 -20.85 -20.17 15.94
CA ARG A 37 -22.31 -20.07 15.70
C ARG A 37 -22.80 -21.23 14.84
N TRP A 38 -22.11 -21.52 13.75
CA TRP A 38 -22.46 -22.63 12.85
C TRP A 38 -22.33 -23.99 13.52
N HIS A 39 -21.31 -24.21 14.35
CA HIS A 39 -21.17 -25.45 15.10
C HIS A 39 -22.37 -25.75 16.01
N LYS A 40 -22.90 -24.72 16.70
CA LYS A 40 -24.11 -24.86 17.53
C LYS A 40 -25.34 -25.17 16.69
N THR A 41 -25.58 -24.39 15.64
CA THR A 41 -26.74 -24.58 14.76
C THR A 41 -26.73 -25.96 14.09
N LEU A 42 -25.58 -26.45 13.63
CA LEU A 42 -25.46 -27.78 13.05
C LEU A 42 -25.67 -28.89 14.08
N GLY A 43 -25.20 -28.71 15.31
CA GLY A 43 -25.45 -29.65 16.41
C GLY A 43 -26.94 -29.76 16.75
N GLU A 44 -27.65 -28.63 16.82
CA GLU A 44 -29.10 -28.58 17.06
C GLU A 44 -29.88 -29.27 15.92
N LEU A 45 -29.51 -28.99 14.66
CA LEU A 45 -30.14 -29.60 13.49
C LEU A 45 -29.88 -31.11 13.40
N ALA A 46 -28.69 -31.58 13.79
CA ALA A 46 -28.35 -33.00 13.82
C ALA A 46 -29.24 -33.79 14.80
N VAL A 47 -29.52 -33.21 15.97
CA VAL A 47 -30.44 -33.79 16.96
C VAL A 47 -31.89 -33.77 16.44
N GLN A 48 -32.30 -32.67 15.80
CA GLN A 48 -33.67 -32.50 15.30
C GLN A 48 -34.04 -33.45 14.15
N TYR A 49 -33.12 -33.70 13.21
CA TYR A 49 -33.37 -34.54 12.03
C TYR A 49 -32.85 -35.98 12.15
N HIS A 50 -32.41 -36.41 13.34
CA HIS A 50 -31.87 -37.75 13.61
C HIS A 50 -30.76 -38.20 12.64
N TYR A 51 -29.92 -37.27 12.18
CA TYR A 51 -28.83 -37.55 11.24
C TYR A 51 -27.47 -37.46 11.95
N THR A 52 -26.64 -38.49 11.84
CA THR A 52 -25.34 -38.57 12.53
C THR A 52 -24.22 -38.01 11.66
N PHE A 53 -24.11 -36.68 11.57
CA PHE A 53 -22.95 -36.04 10.93
C PHE A 53 -21.74 -36.04 11.88
N SER A 54 -20.54 -36.27 11.34
CA SER A 54 -19.29 -36.15 12.10
C SER A 54 -18.93 -34.67 12.28
N LEU A 55 -18.97 -34.17 13.53
CA LEU A 55 -18.62 -32.78 13.88
C LEU A 55 -17.11 -32.54 14.07
N LYS A 56 -16.31 -33.62 14.11
CA LYS A 56 -14.84 -33.58 14.26
C LYS A 56 -14.12 -32.64 13.28
N PRO A 57 -14.42 -32.60 11.97
CA PRO A 57 -13.74 -31.68 11.05
C PRO A 57 -14.01 -30.21 11.37
N ILE A 58 -15.23 -29.87 11.79
CA ILE A 58 -15.60 -28.50 12.16
C ILE A 58 -14.93 -28.08 13.47
N GLU A 59 -14.83 -28.99 14.44
CA GLU A 59 -14.14 -28.76 15.70
C GLU A 59 -12.63 -28.51 15.51
N ASN A 60 -12.00 -29.27 14.63
CA ASN A 60 -10.61 -29.04 14.24
C ASN A 60 -10.43 -27.69 13.53
N ALA A 61 -11.36 -27.33 12.63
CA ALA A 61 -11.34 -26.04 11.93
C ALA A 61 -11.41 -24.85 12.90
N ILE A 62 -12.34 -24.87 13.86
CA ILE A 62 -12.46 -23.81 14.87
C ILE A 62 -11.17 -23.66 15.70
N SER A 63 -10.49 -24.77 16.00
CA SER A 63 -9.23 -24.75 16.75
C SER A 63 -8.12 -24.03 15.99
N VAL A 64 -7.98 -24.26 14.67
CA VAL A 64 -6.99 -23.56 13.84
C VAL A 64 -7.36 -22.10 13.57
N GLU A 65 -8.66 -21.78 13.50
CA GLU A 65 -9.14 -20.40 13.40
C GLU A 65 -8.79 -19.59 14.65
N ILE A 66 -9.00 -20.15 15.85
CA ILE A 66 -8.63 -19.49 17.11
C ILE A 66 -7.13 -19.20 17.15
N ALA A 67 -6.30 -20.17 16.76
CA ALA A 67 -4.85 -20.00 16.73
C ALA A 67 -4.43 -18.85 15.78
N SER A 68 -5.05 -18.79 14.60
CA SER A 68 -4.78 -17.77 13.59
C SER A 68 -5.19 -16.36 14.05
N THR A 69 -6.32 -16.24 14.75
CA THR A 69 -6.79 -14.97 15.32
C THR A 69 -5.85 -14.42 16.38
N VAL A 70 -5.32 -15.29 17.25
CA VAL A 70 -4.34 -14.87 18.27
C VAL A 70 -3.04 -14.38 17.60
N LEU A 71 -2.55 -15.10 16.59
CA LEU A 71 -1.34 -14.72 15.86
C LEU A 71 -1.50 -13.38 15.14
N LEU A 72 -2.63 -13.16 14.46
CA LEU A 72 -2.95 -11.89 13.81
C LEU A 72 -3.13 -10.75 14.81
N GLY A 73 -3.72 -11.02 15.97
CA GLY A 73 -3.85 -10.03 17.05
C GLY A 73 -2.50 -9.55 17.58
N ILE A 74 -1.56 -10.48 17.83
CA ILE A 74 -0.20 -10.14 18.24
C ILE A 74 0.51 -9.34 17.14
N SER A 75 0.41 -9.80 15.88
CA SER A 75 0.97 -9.10 14.72
C SER A 75 0.43 -7.67 14.60
N ALA A 76 -0.87 -7.46 14.78
CA ALA A 76 -1.50 -6.15 14.71
C ALA A 76 -0.94 -5.20 15.78
N ILE A 77 -0.77 -5.66 17.02
CA ILE A 77 -0.20 -4.84 18.11
C ILE A 77 1.26 -4.50 17.82
N SER A 78 2.08 -5.48 17.45
CA SER A 78 3.49 -5.26 17.14
C SER A 78 3.66 -4.29 15.96
N PHE A 79 2.86 -4.45 14.91
CA PHE A 79 2.92 -3.60 13.73
C PHE A 79 2.36 -2.20 13.98
N ALA A 80 1.35 -2.05 14.85
CA ALA A 80 0.85 -0.73 15.27
C ALA A 80 1.95 0.06 15.99
N TYR A 81 2.72 -0.58 16.87
CA TYR A 81 3.85 0.07 17.54
C TYR A 81 4.95 0.48 16.54
N LEU A 82 5.38 -0.45 15.68
CA LEU A 82 6.40 -0.17 14.66
C LEU A 82 5.97 0.94 13.71
N SER A 83 4.72 0.91 13.25
CA SER A 83 4.19 1.93 12.34
C SER A 83 4.15 3.31 12.98
N TYR A 84 3.78 3.42 14.27
CA TYR A 84 3.81 4.68 15.00
C TYR A 84 5.21 5.31 15.01
N VAL A 85 6.25 4.51 15.31
CA VAL A 85 7.63 4.98 15.33
C VAL A 85 8.07 5.45 13.94
N VAL A 86 7.83 4.64 12.91
CA VAL A 86 8.25 4.92 11.53
C VAL A 86 7.55 6.16 10.95
N VAL A 87 6.25 6.32 11.20
CA VAL A 87 5.47 7.47 10.72
C VAL A 87 6.00 8.78 11.30
N ARG A 88 6.48 8.77 12.55
CA ARG A 88 7.07 9.96 13.18
C ARG A 88 8.36 10.39 12.47
N GLU A 89 9.25 9.44 12.16
CA GLU A 89 10.50 9.72 11.44
C GLU A 89 10.23 10.19 10.00
N PHE A 90 9.31 9.52 9.30
CA PHE A 90 8.93 9.91 7.95
C PHE A 90 8.25 11.28 7.93
N GLY A 91 7.41 11.59 8.91
CA GLY A 91 6.79 12.91 9.05
C GLY A 91 7.80 14.05 9.14
N TRP A 92 8.89 13.84 9.89
CA TRP A 92 9.97 14.82 10.01
C TRP A 92 10.78 14.98 8.71
N VAL A 93 11.05 13.88 7.99
CA VAL A 93 11.73 13.93 6.69
C VAL A 93 10.88 14.60 5.62
N ILE A 94 9.58 14.30 5.58
CA ILE A 94 8.61 14.91 4.66
C ILE A 94 8.50 16.42 4.92
N TYR A 95 8.44 16.83 6.18
CA TYR A 95 8.40 18.24 6.58
C TYR A 95 9.60 19.02 6.02
N LYS A 96 10.81 18.45 6.12
CA LYS A 96 12.04 19.06 5.57
C LYS A 96 12.07 19.11 4.04
N LYS A 97 11.54 18.09 3.35
CA LYS A 97 11.56 18.02 1.88
C LYS A 97 10.55 18.97 1.22
N ILE A 98 9.33 19.07 1.76
CA ILE A 98 8.23 19.81 1.10
C ILE A 98 8.17 21.28 1.56
N GLY A 99 8.73 21.61 2.73
CA GLY A 99 8.65 22.96 3.30
C GLY A 99 7.26 23.27 3.90
N ALA A 100 7.09 24.48 4.42
CA ALA A 100 5.92 24.86 5.23
C ALA A 100 4.61 25.09 4.45
N ASP A 101 4.60 24.91 3.11
CA ASP A 101 3.40 25.13 2.32
C ASP A 101 2.40 23.95 2.44
N VAL A 102 1.39 24.18 3.29
CA VAL A 102 0.33 23.22 3.62
C VAL A 102 -0.67 22.98 2.50
N ALA A 103 -0.83 23.90 1.55
CA ALA A 103 -1.79 23.74 0.45
C ALA A 103 -1.32 22.66 -0.53
N MET A 104 -0.05 22.73 -0.91
CA MET A 104 0.60 21.74 -1.77
C MET A 104 0.64 20.36 -1.09
N GLN A 105 0.92 20.30 0.21
CA GLN A 105 0.90 19.06 0.99
C GLN A 105 -0.49 18.39 1.05
N ARG A 106 -1.57 19.17 1.16
CA ARG A 106 -2.94 18.62 1.26
C ARG A 106 -3.36 17.94 -0.04
N MET A 107 -3.07 18.55 -1.19
CA MET A 107 -3.40 18.01 -2.50
C MET A 107 -2.65 16.70 -2.80
N TYR A 108 -1.33 16.64 -2.53
CA TYR A 108 -0.56 15.42 -2.73
C TYR A 108 -0.99 14.28 -1.80
N ARG A 109 -1.32 14.60 -0.54
CA ARG A 109 -1.74 13.60 0.45
C ARG A 109 -3.06 12.93 0.09
N THR A 110 -4.05 13.69 -0.36
CA THR A 110 -5.35 13.13 -0.79
C THR A 110 -5.19 12.23 -2.02
N PHE A 111 -4.38 12.66 -3.01
CA PHE A 111 -4.07 11.84 -4.18
C PHE A 111 -3.34 10.55 -3.79
N GLN A 112 -2.38 10.64 -2.88
CA GLN A 112 -1.61 9.51 -2.41
C GLN A 112 -2.47 8.48 -1.66
N PHE A 113 -3.45 8.91 -0.85
CA PHE A 113 -4.43 8.01 -0.25
C PHE A 113 -5.33 7.33 -1.30
N PHE A 114 -5.75 8.05 -2.34
CA PHE A 114 -6.56 7.48 -3.41
C PHE A 114 -5.79 6.40 -4.19
N VAL A 115 -4.58 6.70 -4.65
CA VAL A 115 -3.74 5.73 -5.39
C VAL A 115 -3.43 4.52 -4.53
N LEU A 116 -3.21 4.72 -3.24
CA LEU A 116 -2.96 3.64 -2.29
C LEU A 116 -4.20 2.79 -2.07
N ALA A 117 -5.38 3.38 -1.90
CA ALA A 117 -6.64 2.65 -1.77
C ALA A 117 -6.89 1.78 -3.02
N LEU A 118 -6.66 2.34 -4.21
CA LEU A 118 -6.72 1.59 -5.47
C LEU A 118 -5.71 0.44 -5.52
N LYS A 119 -4.49 0.67 -4.99
CA LYS A 119 -3.46 -0.38 -4.87
C LYS A 119 -3.98 -1.53 -3.99
N ILE A 120 -4.55 -1.24 -2.82
CA ILE A 120 -5.03 -2.28 -1.86
C ILE A 120 -6.22 -3.04 -2.42
N ASP A 121 -7.16 -2.35 -3.07
CA ASP A 121 -8.33 -2.94 -3.72
C ASP A 121 -7.92 -4.04 -4.71
N THR A 122 -6.94 -3.74 -5.58
CA THR A 122 -6.37 -4.73 -6.50
C THR A 122 -5.73 -5.92 -5.77
N PHE A 123 -4.99 -5.68 -4.69
CA PHE A 123 -4.36 -6.78 -3.96
C PHE A 123 -5.41 -7.69 -3.29
N LEU A 124 -6.49 -7.11 -2.78
CA LEU A 124 -7.57 -7.84 -2.14
C LEU A 124 -8.33 -8.69 -3.17
N GLU A 125 -8.65 -8.12 -4.33
CA GLU A 125 -9.29 -8.83 -5.44
C GLU A 125 -8.42 -9.99 -5.95
N PHE A 126 -7.11 -9.76 -6.13
CA PHE A 126 -6.18 -10.82 -6.54
C PHE A 126 -6.08 -11.95 -5.51
N LEU A 127 -6.08 -11.63 -4.21
CA LEU A 127 -6.03 -12.65 -3.16
C LEU A 127 -7.31 -13.48 -3.09
N ILE A 128 -8.48 -12.85 -3.22
CA ILE A 128 -9.78 -13.55 -3.26
C ILE A 128 -9.86 -14.45 -4.49
N SER A 129 -9.50 -13.91 -5.65
CA SER A 129 -9.38 -14.67 -6.91
C SER A 129 -8.45 -15.87 -6.77
N GLY A 130 -7.24 -15.67 -6.22
CA GLY A 130 -6.27 -16.74 -6.04
C GLY A 130 -6.76 -17.83 -5.10
N PHE A 131 -7.45 -17.45 -4.01
CA PHE A 131 -8.06 -18.41 -3.10
C PHE A 131 -9.17 -19.22 -3.77
N TYR A 132 -10.01 -18.57 -4.59
CA TYR A 132 -11.04 -19.26 -5.37
C TYR A 132 -10.43 -20.27 -6.36
N VAL A 133 -9.41 -19.88 -7.11
CA VAL A 133 -8.71 -20.81 -8.02
C VAL A 133 -8.10 -21.99 -7.26
N LEU A 134 -7.53 -21.77 -6.07
CA LEU A 134 -7.04 -22.86 -5.22
C LEU A 134 -8.16 -23.79 -4.76
N GLN A 135 -9.32 -23.27 -4.36
CA GLN A 135 -10.49 -24.09 -4.01
C GLN A 135 -10.94 -24.93 -5.21
N VAL A 136 -11.05 -24.30 -6.38
CA VAL A 136 -11.37 -24.97 -7.63
C VAL A 136 -10.37 -26.09 -7.92
N ILE A 137 -9.05 -25.84 -7.81
CA ILE A 137 -8.01 -26.87 -8.03
C ILE A 137 -8.12 -28.03 -7.03
N VAL A 138 -8.41 -27.75 -5.75
CA VAL A 138 -8.58 -28.78 -4.74
C VAL A 138 -9.80 -29.65 -5.04
N ASP A 139 -10.92 -29.05 -5.40
CA ASP A 139 -12.13 -29.77 -5.80
C ASP A 139 -11.91 -30.55 -7.12
N SER A 140 -11.01 -30.05 -7.98
CA SER A 140 -10.62 -30.69 -9.23
C SER A 140 -9.93 -32.02 -9.08
N LEU A 141 -9.29 -32.25 -7.93
CA LEU A 141 -8.59 -33.49 -7.65
C LEU A 141 -9.58 -34.64 -7.36
N GLU A 142 -10.81 -34.34 -6.96
CA GLU A 142 -11.81 -35.35 -6.61
C GLU A 142 -12.76 -35.73 -7.77
N SER A 143 -12.99 -34.86 -8.75
CA SER A 143 -13.74 -35.20 -9.99
C SER A 143 -13.56 -34.15 -11.10
N PHE A 144 -13.67 -34.50 -12.39
CA PHE A 144 -13.40 -33.60 -13.55
C PHE A 144 -14.68 -32.94 -14.12
N GLU A 145 -15.81 -33.02 -13.44
CA GLU A 145 -17.12 -32.57 -13.97
C GLU A 145 -17.43 -31.09 -13.73
N TRP A 146 -16.72 -30.42 -12.82
CA TRP A 146 -16.95 -29.03 -12.38
C TRP A 146 -16.58 -27.97 -13.44
N ILE A 147 -15.79 -28.29 -14.47
CA ILE A 147 -15.38 -27.35 -15.55
C ILE A 147 -16.59 -26.89 -16.40
N LYS A 148 -17.74 -27.54 -16.28
CA LYS A 148 -18.95 -27.25 -17.07
C LYS A 148 -19.90 -26.23 -16.44
N GLU A 149 -19.73 -25.86 -15.17
CA GLU A 149 -20.61 -24.88 -14.54
C GLU A 149 -20.28 -23.46 -15.02
N TRP A 150 -21.32 -22.68 -15.31
CA TRP A 150 -21.18 -21.33 -15.88
C TRP A 150 -20.50 -20.36 -14.91
N ASP A 151 -20.61 -20.61 -13.61
CA ASP A 151 -20.06 -19.75 -12.56
C ASP A 151 -18.52 -19.72 -12.61
N THR A 152 -17.86 -20.85 -12.89
CA THR A 152 -16.40 -20.92 -13.02
C THR A 152 -15.89 -20.14 -14.23
N TRP A 153 -16.63 -20.17 -15.34
CA TRP A 153 -16.26 -19.44 -16.56
C TRP A 153 -16.41 -17.93 -16.40
N ILE A 154 -17.47 -17.47 -15.75
CA ILE A 154 -17.69 -16.05 -15.47
C ILE A 154 -16.55 -15.52 -14.59
N GLU A 155 -16.20 -16.24 -13.53
CA GLU A 155 -15.14 -15.82 -12.61
C GLU A 155 -13.74 -15.85 -13.25
N LEU A 156 -13.46 -16.85 -14.10
CA LEU A 156 -12.20 -16.89 -14.86
C LEU A 156 -12.08 -15.71 -15.84
N VAL A 157 -13.18 -15.30 -16.46
CA VAL A 157 -13.23 -14.11 -17.32
C VAL A 157 -13.01 -12.84 -16.50
N VAL A 158 -13.67 -12.71 -15.34
CA VAL A 158 -13.50 -11.56 -14.43
C VAL A 158 -12.04 -11.44 -14.00
N THR A 159 -11.42 -12.53 -13.53
CA THR A 159 -10.03 -12.54 -13.04
C THR A 159 -9.01 -12.24 -14.14
N VAL A 160 -9.23 -12.70 -15.37
CA VAL A 160 -8.41 -12.32 -16.53
C VAL A 160 -8.60 -10.85 -16.90
N MET A 161 -9.80 -10.28 -16.72
CA MET A 161 -10.12 -8.88 -17.04
C MET A 161 -9.60 -7.88 -16.00
N VAL A 162 -9.35 -8.32 -14.76
CA VAL A 162 -8.77 -7.49 -13.70
C VAL A 162 -7.34 -7.03 -14.04
N LEU A 163 -6.54 -7.88 -14.68
CA LEU A 163 -5.17 -7.54 -15.10
C LEU A 163 -5.09 -6.32 -16.06
N PRO A 164 -5.86 -6.26 -17.16
CA PRO A 164 -5.91 -5.06 -17.99
C PRO A 164 -6.54 -3.87 -17.27
N MET A 165 -7.56 -4.07 -16.42
CA MET A 165 -8.15 -2.98 -15.62
C MET A 165 -7.11 -2.32 -14.69
N LEU A 166 -6.24 -3.12 -14.06
CA LEU A 166 -5.13 -2.64 -13.26
C LEU A 166 -4.13 -1.81 -14.08
N TYR A 167 -3.80 -2.29 -15.27
CA TYR A 167 -2.92 -1.58 -16.19
C TYR A 167 -3.50 -0.21 -16.59
N PHE A 168 -4.79 -0.17 -16.93
CA PHE A 168 -5.50 1.09 -17.23
C PHE A 168 -5.57 2.02 -16.01
N GLY A 169 -5.79 1.51 -14.80
CA GLY A 169 -5.77 2.31 -13.57
C GLY A 169 -4.42 2.99 -13.31
N ARG A 170 -3.30 2.30 -13.59
CA ARG A 170 -1.96 2.90 -13.51
C ARG A 170 -1.72 3.97 -14.57
N MET A 171 -2.23 3.77 -15.78
CA MET A 171 -2.14 4.76 -16.85
C MET A 171 -2.99 6.00 -16.56
N ALA A 172 -4.19 5.83 -16.03
CA ALA A 172 -5.07 6.94 -15.67
C ALA A 172 -4.46 7.82 -14.56
N THR A 173 -3.89 7.21 -13.52
CA THR A 173 -3.29 7.95 -12.40
C THR A 173 -2.05 8.76 -12.82
N THR A 174 -1.21 8.22 -13.71
CA THR A 174 -0.06 8.95 -14.26
C THR A 174 -0.50 10.08 -15.20
N ALA A 175 -1.53 9.86 -16.02
CA ALA A 175 -2.09 10.89 -16.90
C ALA A 175 -2.73 12.06 -16.11
N ILE A 176 -3.51 11.76 -15.07
CA ILE A 176 -4.14 12.78 -14.20
C ILE A 176 -3.06 13.61 -13.48
N LEU A 177 -2.00 12.96 -12.97
CA LEU A 177 -0.89 13.67 -12.33
C LEU A 177 -0.16 14.57 -13.33
N GLY A 178 0.10 14.10 -14.54
CA GLY A 178 0.67 14.90 -15.62
C GLY A 178 -0.20 16.11 -15.95
N PHE A 179 -1.51 15.91 -16.06
CA PHE A 179 -2.47 16.97 -16.36
C PHE A 179 -2.59 18.02 -15.25
N LEU A 180 -2.68 17.59 -13.98
CA LEU A 180 -2.71 18.49 -12.83
C LEU A 180 -1.40 19.27 -12.67
N CYS A 181 -0.24 18.60 -12.87
CA CYS A 181 1.05 19.26 -12.89
C CYS A 181 1.12 20.33 -13.97
N MET A 182 0.61 20.07 -15.19
CA MET A 182 0.55 21.05 -16.28
C MET A 182 -0.43 22.20 -16.01
N ARG A 183 -1.62 21.93 -15.45
CA ARG A 183 -2.60 22.99 -15.13
C ARG A 183 -2.15 23.88 -13.98
N ASN A 184 -1.52 23.31 -12.95
CA ASN A 184 -1.07 24.08 -11.78
C ASN A 184 0.26 24.82 -12.04
N PHE A 185 1.05 24.39 -13.03
CA PHE A 185 2.28 25.10 -13.43
C PHE A 185 2.03 26.58 -13.77
N ASN A 186 0.84 26.87 -14.32
CA ASN A 186 0.44 28.21 -14.75
C ASN A 186 -0.11 29.11 -13.63
N GLN A 187 -0.40 28.56 -12.44
CA GLN A 187 -1.02 29.30 -11.33
C GLN A 187 -0.09 29.61 -10.15
N GLY A 188 1.23 29.37 -10.25
CA GLY A 188 2.18 29.87 -9.23
C GLY A 188 3.52 29.16 -9.06
N LEU A 189 3.77 28.03 -9.71
CA LEU A 189 5.06 27.33 -9.61
C LEU A 189 6.17 27.95 -10.48
N ALA A 190 5.82 28.55 -11.62
CA ALA A 190 6.77 29.21 -12.51
C ALA A 190 7.68 30.25 -11.82
N PRO A 191 7.15 31.22 -11.04
CA PRO A 191 8.00 32.18 -10.34
C PRO A 191 8.87 31.53 -9.25
N HIS A 192 8.40 30.47 -8.57
CA HIS A 192 9.15 29.79 -7.51
C HIS A 192 10.33 28.96 -8.06
N VAL A 193 10.12 28.23 -9.16
CA VAL A 193 11.19 27.48 -9.86
C VAL A 193 12.24 28.45 -10.42
N GLN A 194 11.81 29.57 -11.00
CA GLN A 194 12.73 30.60 -11.51
C GLN A 194 13.52 31.29 -10.40
N ARG A 195 12.93 31.50 -9.21
CA ARG A 195 13.61 32.12 -8.06
C ARG A 195 14.71 31.20 -7.49
N GLY A 196 14.46 29.89 -7.45
CA GLY A 196 15.47 28.89 -7.10
C GLY A 196 16.65 28.85 -8.07
N SER A 197 16.38 28.88 -9.38
CA SER A 197 17.42 28.93 -10.42
C SER A 197 18.28 30.21 -10.33
N LYS A 198 17.65 31.38 -10.12
CA LYS A 198 18.38 32.64 -9.92
C LYS A 198 19.26 32.62 -8.67
N LYS A 199 18.78 32.06 -7.56
CA LYS A 199 19.56 31.94 -6.32
C LYS A 199 20.80 31.06 -6.50
N LYS A 200 20.66 29.93 -7.21
CA LYS A 200 21.78 29.03 -7.54
C LYS A 200 22.83 29.73 -8.40
N LYS A 201 22.41 30.39 -9.49
CA LYS A 201 23.32 31.20 -10.34
C LYS A 201 24.08 32.26 -9.54
N HIS A 202 23.41 32.95 -8.61
CA HIS A 202 24.04 33.97 -7.77
C HIS A 202 25.09 33.37 -6.83
N THR A 203 24.79 32.23 -6.19
CA THR A 203 25.75 31.52 -5.32
C THR A 203 26.94 31.00 -6.12
N ASP A 204 26.73 30.45 -7.31
CA ASP A 204 27.81 29.98 -8.19
C ASP A 204 28.71 31.15 -8.63
N HIS A 205 28.11 32.31 -8.96
CA HIS A 205 28.87 33.52 -9.30
C HIS A 205 29.72 34.04 -8.14
N LEU A 206 29.20 33.98 -6.91
CA LEU A 206 29.94 34.33 -5.68
C LEU A 206 31.06 33.34 -5.37
N ALA A 207 30.86 32.04 -5.60
CA ALA A 207 31.88 31.04 -5.42
C ALA A 207 33.03 31.21 -6.44
N LEU A 208 32.69 31.50 -7.70
CA LEU A 208 33.65 31.75 -8.77
C LEU A 208 34.45 33.04 -8.52
N SER A 209 33.80 34.13 -8.07
CA SER A 209 34.51 35.38 -7.74
C SER A 209 35.45 35.21 -6.54
N LYS A 210 35.07 34.43 -5.53
CA LYS A 210 35.95 34.08 -4.40
C LYS A 210 37.17 33.29 -4.85
N HIS A 211 37.00 32.34 -5.77
CA HIS A 211 38.11 31.55 -6.31
C HIS A 211 39.06 32.41 -7.15
N THR A 212 38.52 33.32 -7.96
CA THR A 212 39.30 34.25 -8.80
C THR A 212 40.08 35.27 -7.95
N SER A 213 39.47 35.76 -6.87
CA SER A 213 40.14 36.61 -5.88
C SER A 213 41.30 35.87 -5.21
N ASN A 214 41.10 34.61 -4.80
CA ASN A 214 42.16 33.80 -4.18
C ASN A 214 43.31 33.46 -5.15
N SER A 215 43.05 33.30 -6.46
CA SER A 215 44.11 33.10 -7.45
C SER A 215 44.84 34.40 -7.80
N SER A 216 44.15 35.54 -7.77
CA SER A 216 44.76 36.85 -8.04
C SER A 216 45.70 37.34 -6.94
N TRP A 217 45.57 36.82 -5.71
CA TRP A 217 46.46 37.12 -4.57
C TRP A 217 47.66 36.17 -4.46
N LYS A 218 47.75 35.14 -5.32
CA LYS A 218 49.02 34.47 -5.59
C LYS A 218 49.81 35.38 -6.54
N ILE A 219 50.44 36.38 -5.94
CA ILE A 219 51.44 37.21 -6.59
C ILE A 219 52.60 36.30 -6.96
N ASP A 220 53.09 36.45 -8.19
CA ASP A 220 54.27 35.77 -8.71
C ASP A 220 55.48 36.15 -7.84
N ASP A 221 55.87 35.25 -6.94
CA ASP A 221 57.08 35.40 -6.09
C ASP A 221 58.37 35.02 -6.86
N ASP A 222 58.32 34.89 -8.17
CA ASP A 222 59.46 34.44 -8.99
C ASP A 222 59.72 35.42 -10.16
N GLU A 223 60.43 36.51 -9.90
CA GLU A 223 61.33 37.19 -10.87
C GLU A 223 61.96 38.40 -10.17
N ASP A 224 63.12 38.20 -9.53
CA ASP A 224 64.25 39.13 -9.55
C ASP A 224 65.47 38.47 -8.87
N ASP A 225 66.56 38.39 -9.64
CA ASP A 225 67.96 37.95 -9.36
C ASP A 225 68.35 36.45 -9.38
#